data_AF-A0A520GYM2-F1
#
_entry.id   AF-A0A520GYM2-F1
#
_cell.length_a   1.000
_cell.length_b   1.000
_cell.length_c   1.000
_cell.angle_alpha   90.00
_cell.angle_beta   90.00
_cell.angle_gamma   90.00
#
_symmetry.space_group_name_H-M   'P 1'
#
loop_
_entity.id
_entity.type
_entity.pdbx_description
1 polymer ?
#
loop_
_entity_poly.entity_id
_entity_poly.type
_entity_poly.pdbx_seq_one_letter_code
_entity_poly.pdbx_strand_id
1 'polypeptide(L)'
;LRHLGLNEAASIKLAEDNFAITKSYRVEAPEVAKRPIEVTLYWTATDDKQKVRLTWNVNIDVKGSNDWWNVRIDAQTGEFVEKDNLTVYEHSAPTNPVNTTPPSQNGEQVEAMHFNNGNNAHPLIENQQVQFRNPLPPPNVTSATYRVYRFPYESPAAIASSVEVSPWNMAGAGNSATTLGWHSDNTNNYEVTRGNNVHAVDDRDGNNIGGATAEGGSALLFDFPYGGDSAQPTTYLNAALTNLFYMNNMMHDVWYKYGFNEANGNFQQNNYGRGGVVTFQGDAVQADAQDGAELSPPNLNNANFSITADGTRPRMQMYLFDGTPSFVINSPAGIAGTYPAGESSLSTANKLRNRGPITGEV
;
A
#
# COMPACT_ATOMS: atom_id res chain seq x y z
N LEU A 1 -1.09 -20.39 -17.34
CA LEU A 1 -1.38 -19.40 -18.41
C LEU A 1 -2.83 -19.46 -18.86
N ARG A 2 -3.31 -20.54 -19.48
CA ARG A 2 -4.72 -20.70 -19.92
C ARG A 2 -5.77 -20.40 -18.83
N HIS A 3 -5.53 -20.86 -17.60
CA HIS A 3 -6.43 -20.64 -16.46
C HIS A 3 -6.38 -19.22 -15.86
N LEU A 4 -5.45 -18.38 -16.34
CA LEU A 4 -5.34 -16.97 -16.00
C LEU A 4 -5.90 -16.06 -17.11
N GLY A 5 -6.47 -16.63 -18.19
CA GLY A 5 -6.94 -15.85 -19.33
C GLY A 5 -5.82 -15.24 -20.18
N LEU A 6 -4.58 -15.65 -19.97
CA LEU A 6 -3.42 -15.20 -20.73
C LEU A 6 -3.29 -16.06 -21.99
N ASN A 7 -3.34 -15.41 -23.17
CA ASN A 7 -3.41 -16.07 -24.48
C ASN A 7 -2.06 -16.36 -25.15
N GLU A 8 -0.93 -16.06 -24.50
CA GLU A 8 0.40 -16.20 -25.11
C GLU A 8 1.16 -17.44 -24.64
N ALA A 9 1.86 -18.09 -25.58
CA ALA A 9 2.79 -19.18 -25.29
C ALA A 9 4.11 -18.58 -24.78
N ALA A 10 4.37 -18.72 -23.47
CA ALA A 10 5.61 -18.21 -22.88
C ALA A 10 6.75 -19.22 -23.00
N SER A 11 7.93 -18.76 -23.39
CA SER A 11 9.16 -19.53 -23.26
C SER A 11 9.56 -19.57 -21.79
N ILE A 12 9.59 -20.75 -21.19
CA ILE A 12 9.91 -20.95 -19.78
C ILE A 12 11.36 -21.43 -19.66
N LYS A 13 12.16 -20.78 -18.81
CA LYS A 13 13.51 -21.23 -18.47
C LYS A 13 13.62 -21.44 -16.97
N LEU A 14 14.15 -22.60 -16.56
CA LEU A 14 14.53 -22.82 -15.17
C LEU A 14 15.80 -21.99 -14.90
N ALA A 15 15.70 -21.04 -13.96
CA ALA A 15 16.78 -20.10 -13.68
C ALA A 15 17.80 -20.69 -12.70
N GLU A 16 17.33 -21.28 -11.60
CA GLU A 16 18.17 -21.88 -10.56
C GLU A 16 17.45 -23.04 -9.85
N ASP A 17 18.22 -24.06 -9.45
CA ASP A 17 17.78 -25.22 -8.70
C ASP A 17 18.46 -25.22 -7.32
N ASN A 18 17.78 -24.67 -6.32
CA ASN A 18 18.31 -24.58 -4.96
C ASN A 18 17.89 -25.82 -4.15
N PHE A 19 18.64 -26.91 -4.28
CA PHE A 19 18.43 -28.11 -3.46
C PHE A 19 19.03 -27.97 -2.05
N ALA A 20 18.16 -28.06 -1.02
CA ALA A 20 18.35 -29.03 0.06
C ALA A 20 17.15 -29.19 1.03
N ILE A 21 16.20 -28.25 1.15
CA ILE A 21 15.19 -28.38 2.24
C ILE A 21 13.74 -28.04 1.84
N THR A 22 13.49 -27.15 0.87
CA THR A 22 12.12 -26.63 0.59
C THR A 22 11.51 -26.99 -0.76
N LYS A 23 12.25 -27.65 -1.68
CA LYS A 23 11.82 -27.93 -3.07
C LYS A 23 11.19 -26.68 -3.71
N SER A 24 12.00 -25.65 -3.92
CA SER A 24 11.62 -24.40 -4.57
C SER A 24 12.45 -24.15 -5.83
N TYR A 25 11.82 -23.67 -6.89
CA TYR A 25 12.43 -23.31 -8.18
C TYR A 25 12.17 -21.85 -8.52
N ARG A 26 13.13 -21.25 -9.20
CA ARG A 26 12.95 -19.94 -9.82
C ARG A 26 12.82 -20.10 -11.32
N VAL A 27 11.76 -19.54 -11.89
CA VAL A 27 11.40 -19.70 -13.28
C VAL A 27 11.36 -18.36 -13.99
N GLU A 28 12.13 -18.21 -15.06
CA GLU A 28 12.09 -17.03 -15.91
C GLU A 28 11.03 -17.18 -16.99
N ALA A 29 10.05 -16.27 -16.99
CA ALA A 29 8.98 -16.18 -17.97
C ALA A 29 8.62 -14.70 -18.25
N PRO A 30 9.52 -13.92 -18.89
CA PRO A 30 9.39 -12.47 -19.05
C PRO A 30 8.21 -12.03 -19.94
N GLU A 31 7.57 -12.96 -20.67
CA GLU A 31 6.35 -12.68 -21.42
C GLU A 31 5.09 -12.68 -20.55
N VAL A 32 5.16 -13.27 -19.36
CA VAL A 32 4.00 -13.46 -18.48
C VAL A 32 4.18 -12.77 -17.14
N ALA A 33 5.41 -12.71 -16.62
CA ALA A 33 5.67 -12.20 -15.28
C ALA A 33 6.60 -10.99 -15.32
N LYS A 34 6.33 -9.99 -14.46
CA LYS A 34 7.19 -8.81 -14.28
C LYS A 34 8.53 -9.16 -13.63
N ARG A 35 8.57 -10.27 -12.89
CA ARG A 35 9.75 -10.79 -12.19
C ARG A 35 9.84 -12.31 -12.33
N PRO A 36 11.00 -12.94 -12.07
CA PRO A 36 11.09 -14.39 -12.06
C PRO A 36 10.10 -15.01 -11.09
N ILE A 37 9.40 -16.04 -11.54
CA ILE A 37 8.34 -16.75 -10.82
C ILE A 37 8.99 -17.64 -9.77
N GLU A 38 8.53 -17.54 -8.53
CA GLU A 38 8.88 -18.47 -7.47
C GLU A 38 7.87 -19.62 -7.46
N VAL A 39 8.39 -20.85 -7.52
CA VAL A 39 7.62 -22.08 -7.52
C VAL A 39 8.06 -22.90 -6.33
N THR A 40 7.18 -23.21 -5.38
CA THR A 40 7.57 -23.94 -4.17
C THR A 40 6.62 -25.11 -3.93
N LEU A 41 7.14 -26.24 -3.46
CA LEU A 41 6.31 -27.40 -3.18
C LEU A 41 5.59 -27.26 -1.84
N TYR A 42 4.28 -27.40 -1.85
CA TYR A 42 3.41 -27.28 -0.67
C TYR A 42 2.44 -28.45 -0.56
N TRP A 43 1.97 -28.69 0.66
CA TRP A 43 0.78 -29.50 0.91
C TRP A 43 -0.43 -28.59 0.96
N THR A 44 -1.38 -28.83 0.07
CA THR A 44 -2.62 -28.06 -0.05
C THR A 44 -3.77 -28.92 0.44
N ALA A 45 -4.50 -28.43 1.43
CA ALA A 45 -5.72 -29.10 1.88
C ALA A 45 -6.82 -28.94 0.82
N THR A 46 -7.62 -29.98 0.61
CA THR A 46 -8.86 -29.87 -0.17
C THR A 46 -9.86 -28.94 0.55
N ASP A 47 -10.83 -28.37 -0.18
CA ASP A 47 -11.80 -27.42 0.38
C ASP A 47 -12.55 -27.94 1.62
N ASP A 48 -12.82 -29.25 1.66
CA ASP A 48 -13.45 -29.95 2.79
C ASP A 48 -12.50 -30.21 3.98
N LYS A 49 -11.22 -29.84 3.82
CA LYS A 49 -10.09 -30.05 4.74
C LYS A 49 -9.86 -31.51 5.13
N GLN A 50 -10.39 -32.47 4.36
CA GLN A 50 -10.29 -33.91 4.67
C GLN A 50 -9.05 -34.57 4.05
N LYS A 51 -8.46 -33.96 3.02
CA LYS A 51 -7.29 -34.50 2.31
C LYS A 51 -6.26 -33.42 2.09
N VAL A 52 -5.01 -33.82 1.98
CA VAL A 52 -3.91 -32.97 1.52
C VAL A 52 -3.38 -33.50 0.19
N ARG A 53 -3.08 -32.59 -0.73
CA ARG A 53 -2.46 -32.87 -2.01
C ARG A 53 -1.11 -32.18 -2.09
N LEU A 54 -0.16 -32.84 -2.70
CA LEU A 54 1.16 -32.24 -2.96
C LEU A 54 1.05 -31.38 -4.20
N THR A 55 1.30 -30.08 -4.08
CA THR A 55 1.11 -29.11 -5.17
C THR A 55 2.30 -28.18 -5.30
N TRP A 56 2.64 -27.80 -6.53
CA TRP A 56 3.47 -26.63 -6.81
C TRP A 56 2.64 -25.37 -6.58
N ASN A 57 3.09 -24.51 -5.67
CA ASN A 57 2.60 -23.15 -5.47
C ASN A 57 3.39 -22.21 -6.36
N VAL A 58 2.73 -21.58 -7.32
CA VAL A 58 3.34 -20.76 -8.38
C VAL A 58 2.88 -19.32 -8.22
N ASN A 59 3.79 -18.43 -7.80
CA ASN A 59 3.50 -17.02 -7.55
C ASN A 59 3.86 -16.17 -8.77
N ILE A 60 2.85 -15.52 -9.38
CA ILE A 60 2.99 -14.80 -10.65
C ILE A 60 2.54 -13.36 -10.48
N ASP A 61 3.50 -12.44 -10.46
CA ASP A 61 3.28 -11.00 -10.65
C ASP A 61 3.08 -10.72 -12.14
N VAL A 62 1.83 -10.60 -12.57
CA VAL A 62 1.44 -10.69 -13.99
C VAL A 62 1.87 -9.45 -14.78
N LYS A 63 2.56 -9.66 -15.90
CA LYS A 63 2.92 -8.59 -16.83
C LYS A 63 1.67 -7.95 -17.42
N GLY A 64 1.60 -6.62 -17.36
CA GLY A 64 0.46 -5.85 -17.87
C GLY A 64 -0.81 -5.89 -17.00
N SER A 65 -0.74 -6.47 -15.80
CA SER A 65 -1.79 -6.38 -14.77
C SER A 65 -1.19 -5.94 -13.44
N ASN A 66 -2.04 -5.46 -12.53
CA ASN A 66 -1.66 -5.24 -11.12
C ASN A 66 -1.90 -6.49 -10.27
N ASP A 67 -2.51 -7.53 -10.84
CA ASP A 67 -2.78 -8.78 -10.15
C ASP A 67 -1.52 -9.60 -9.88
N TRP A 68 -1.43 -10.06 -8.64
CA TRP A 68 -0.50 -11.08 -8.21
C TRP A 68 -1.25 -12.38 -7.97
N TRP A 69 -1.05 -13.37 -8.85
CA TRP A 69 -1.75 -14.65 -8.74
C TRP A 69 -0.91 -15.67 -7.99
N ASN A 70 -1.53 -16.34 -7.03
CA ASN A 70 -1.03 -17.58 -6.48
C ASN A 70 -1.77 -18.76 -7.13
N VAL A 71 -1.05 -19.65 -7.80
CA VAL A 71 -1.63 -20.78 -8.55
C VAL A 71 -1.12 -22.10 -7.99
N ARG A 72 -2.03 -23.03 -7.71
CA ARG A 72 -1.70 -24.38 -7.23
C ARG A 72 -1.87 -25.39 -8.36
N ILE A 73 -0.77 -26.10 -8.66
CA ILE A 73 -0.70 -27.16 -9.69
C ILE A 73 -0.34 -28.47 -9.00
N ASP A 74 -1.04 -29.56 -9.32
CA ASP A 74 -0.74 -30.88 -8.75
C ASP A 74 0.69 -31.29 -9.12
N ALA A 75 1.49 -31.65 -8.11
CA ALA A 75 2.91 -31.92 -8.29
C ALA A 75 3.21 -33.25 -9.00
N GLN A 76 2.22 -34.15 -9.08
CA GLN A 76 2.34 -35.46 -9.73
C GLN A 76 1.75 -35.44 -11.14
N THR A 77 0.58 -34.83 -11.32
CA THR A 77 -0.14 -34.86 -12.61
C THR A 77 0.11 -33.62 -13.45
N GLY A 78 0.55 -32.51 -12.84
CA GLY A 78 0.66 -31.21 -13.51
C GLY A 78 -0.71 -30.55 -13.78
N GLU A 79 -1.80 -31.10 -13.24
CA GLU A 79 -3.14 -30.55 -13.41
C GLU A 79 -3.36 -29.30 -12.55
N PHE A 80 -4.16 -28.37 -13.07
CA PHE A 80 -4.60 -27.19 -12.31
C PHE A 80 -5.47 -27.62 -11.13
N VAL A 81 -5.17 -27.09 -9.93
CA VAL A 81 -5.97 -27.32 -8.72
C VAL A 81 -6.83 -26.11 -8.43
N GLU A 82 -6.20 -24.96 -8.20
CA GLU A 82 -6.89 -23.72 -7.82
C GLU A 82 -5.99 -22.49 -8.00
N LYS A 83 -6.57 -21.31 -7.82
CA LYS A 83 -5.87 -20.02 -7.84
C LYS A 83 -6.53 -19.01 -6.92
N ASP A 84 -5.71 -18.14 -6.35
CA ASP A 84 -6.10 -17.01 -5.51
C ASP A 84 -5.45 -15.74 -6.05
N ASN A 85 -6.19 -14.63 -6.08
CA ASN A 85 -5.58 -13.32 -6.35
C ASN A 85 -5.11 -12.73 -5.02
N LEU A 86 -3.82 -12.45 -4.91
CA LEU A 86 -3.20 -11.83 -3.75
C LEU A 86 -3.29 -10.29 -3.81
N THR A 87 -3.87 -9.75 -4.87
CA THR A 87 -4.16 -8.32 -4.99
C THR A 87 -5.59 -8.05 -4.54
N VAL A 88 -5.73 -7.21 -3.52
CA VAL A 88 -7.02 -6.64 -3.12
C VAL A 88 -7.17 -5.27 -3.77
N TYR A 89 -8.39 -4.95 -4.21
CA TYR A 89 -8.75 -3.66 -4.80
C TYR A 89 -9.73 -2.93 -3.91
N GLU A 90 -9.81 -1.62 -4.07
CA GLU A 90 -10.88 -0.85 -3.47
C GLU A 90 -12.24 -1.34 -3.98
N HIS A 91 -13.14 -1.55 -3.04
CA HIS A 91 -14.55 -1.78 -3.32
C HIS A 91 -15.32 -0.55 -2.88
N SER A 92 -16.00 0.10 -3.82
CA SER A 92 -17.01 1.10 -3.47
C SER A 92 -18.06 0.41 -2.62
N ALA A 93 -18.10 0.68 -1.32
CA ALA A 93 -19.24 0.29 -0.50
C ALA A 93 -20.49 0.93 -1.14
N PRO A 94 -21.62 0.21 -1.28
CA PRO A 94 -22.87 0.85 -1.64
C PRO A 94 -23.11 2.00 -0.65
N THR A 95 -23.28 3.20 -1.18
CA THR A 95 -23.51 4.42 -0.44
C THR A 95 -24.79 4.29 0.39
N ASN A 96 -24.66 3.83 1.63
CA ASN A 96 -25.64 4.24 2.64
C ASN A 96 -25.40 5.73 2.88
N PRO A 97 -26.42 6.59 2.75
CA PRO A 97 -26.25 8.03 2.90
C PRO A 97 -25.68 8.32 4.29
N VAL A 98 -24.47 8.86 4.32
CA VAL A 98 -23.89 9.52 5.49
C VAL A 98 -24.92 10.55 5.95
N ASN A 99 -25.44 10.40 7.17
CA ASN A 99 -26.44 11.30 7.76
C ASN A 99 -25.97 12.76 7.64
N THR A 100 -26.63 13.54 6.80
CA THR A 100 -26.37 14.97 6.56
C THR A 100 -27.01 15.90 7.58
N THR A 101 -27.41 15.40 8.75
CA THR A 101 -27.92 16.26 9.84
C THR A 101 -26.79 16.75 10.74
N PRO A 102 -26.67 18.07 11.00
CA PRO A 102 -25.67 18.60 11.92
C PRO A 102 -25.84 17.97 13.31
N PRO A 103 -24.75 17.72 14.06
CA PRO A 103 -24.84 17.11 15.37
C PRO A 103 -25.62 18.04 16.32
N SER A 104 -26.89 17.70 16.53
CA SER A 104 -27.59 18.05 17.76
C SER A 104 -26.77 17.51 18.93
N GLN A 105 -26.59 18.33 19.97
CA GLN A 105 -25.69 18.15 21.12
C GLN A 105 -25.97 16.94 22.03
N ASN A 106 -26.40 15.80 21.49
CA ASN A 106 -26.71 14.60 22.25
C ASN A 106 -25.96 13.39 21.66
N GLY A 107 -24.66 13.28 21.94
CA GLY A 107 -24.04 12.02 22.36
C GLY A 107 -23.84 10.86 21.37
N GLU A 108 -23.96 11.02 20.06
CA GLU A 108 -23.63 9.94 19.12
C GLU A 108 -22.16 9.98 18.70
N GLN A 109 -21.50 8.83 18.86
CA GLN A 109 -20.06 8.65 18.72
C GLN A 109 -19.63 8.77 17.25
N VAL A 110 -18.58 9.55 17.04
CA VAL A 110 -17.78 9.61 15.81
C VAL A 110 -17.33 8.18 15.48
N GLU A 111 -17.68 7.64 14.30
CA GLU A 111 -17.29 6.28 13.92
C GLU A 111 -15.76 6.20 13.80
N ALA A 112 -15.12 5.77 14.89
CA ALA A 112 -13.81 5.15 14.85
C ALA A 112 -13.90 3.88 13.99
N MET A 113 -12.79 3.48 13.35
CA MET A 113 -12.69 2.23 12.60
C MET A 113 -13.43 1.09 13.31
N HIS A 114 -14.59 0.69 12.77
CA HIS A 114 -15.33 -0.47 13.26
C HIS A 114 -14.60 -1.73 12.84
N PHE A 115 -13.69 -2.22 13.69
CA PHE A 115 -13.22 -3.59 13.61
C PHE A 115 -14.39 -4.50 13.97
N ASN A 116 -14.98 -5.16 12.97
CA ASN A 116 -15.92 -6.24 13.23
C ASN A 116 -15.20 -7.32 14.05
N ASN A 117 -15.49 -7.36 15.35
CA ASN A 117 -15.00 -8.38 16.26
C ASN A 117 -15.74 -9.70 15.96
N GLY A 118 -15.42 -10.32 14.83
CA GLY A 118 -15.73 -11.71 14.58
C GLY A 118 -14.92 -12.53 15.56
N ASN A 119 -15.59 -13.07 16.58
CA ASN A 119 -15.01 -13.90 17.66
C ASN A 119 -14.45 -15.25 17.16
N ASN A 120 -13.58 -15.25 16.16
CA ASN A 120 -12.70 -16.36 15.85
C ASN A 120 -11.34 -16.03 16.44
N ALA A 121 -11.21 -16.24 17.75
CA ALA A 121 -9.92 -16.23 18.41
C ALA A 121 -9.04 -17.28 17.69
N HIS A 122 -8.11 -16.81 16.85
CA HIS A 122 -6.99 -17.63 16.44
C HIS A 122 -6.23 -18.00 17.73
N PRO A 123 -5.92 -19.28 17.98
CA PRO A 123 -5.16 -19.66 19.15
C PRO A 123 -3.81 -18.95 19.09
N LEU A 124 -3.59 -18.03 20.02
CA LEU A 124 -2.28 -17.46 20.28
C LEU A 124 -1.38 -18.64 20.66
N ILE A 125 -0.46 -19.01 19.77
CA ILE A 125 0.59 -19.95 20.11
C ILE A 125 1.44 -19.25 21.16
N GLU A 126 1.38 -19.74 22.39
CA GLU A 126 2.22 -19.30 23.50
C GLU A 126 3.68 -19.65 23.14
N ASN A 127 4.36 -18.71 22.50
CA ASN A 127 5.75 -18.90 22.10
C ASN A 127 6.63 -19.02 23.35
N GLN A 128 7.33 -20.14 23.43
CA GLN A 128 8.39 -20.42 24.38
C GLN A 128 9.33 -19.22 24.53
N GLN A 129 9.74 -18.96 25.77
CA GLN A 129 10.60 -17.86 26.17
C GLN A 129 11.88 -17.76 25.30
N VAL A 130 11.83 -16.94 24.25
CA VAL A 130 13.02 -16.54 23.49
C VAL A 130 13.70 -15.44 24.28
N GLN A 131 14.95 -15.68 24.68
CA GLN A 131 15.79 -14.71 25.38
C GLN A 131 15.96 -13.47 24.48
N PHE A 132 15.29 -12.37 24.83
CA PHE A 132 15.46 -11.08 24.18
C PHE A 132 16.91 -10.63 24.32
N ARG A 133 17.68 -10.68 23.24
CA ARG A 133 18.94 -9.92 23.16
C ARG A 133 18.60 -8.45 23.32
N ASN A 134 19.40 -7.72 24.11
CA ASN A 134 19.24 -6.28 24.33
C ASN A 134 18.90 -5.55 23.02
N PRO A 135 17.93 -4.62 23.01
CA PRO A 135 17.62 -3.84 21.83
C PRO A 135 18.88 -3.10 21.38
N LEU A 136 19.22 -3.23 20.09
CA LEU A 136 20.24 -2.41 19.45
C LEU A 136 19.87 -0.92 19.64
N PRO A 137 20.85 -0.01 19.71
CA PRO A 137 20.55 1.41 19.85
C PRO A 137 19.62 1.85 18.71
N PRO A 138 18.59 2.67 18.99
CA PRO A 138 17.78 3.21 17.93
C PRO A 138 18.67 4.01 16.97
N PRO A 139 18.33 4.04 15.67
CA PRO A 139 19.02 4.89 14.71
C PRO A 139 18.99 6.35 15.15
N ASN A 140 19.95 7.17 14.70
CA ASN A 140 20.13 8.57 15.10
C ASN A 140 18.92 9.49 14.82
N VAL A 141 17.85 8.98 14.21
CA VAL A 141 16.58 9.67 14.00
C VAL A 141 15.79 9.71 15.30
N THR A 142 15.91 10.82 16.01
CA THR A 142 15.20 11.06 17.29
C THR A 142 13.94 11.89 17.12
N SER A 143 13.80 12.62 16.01
CA SER A 143 12.67 13.50 15.71
C SER A 143 12.42 13.61 14.21
N ALA A 144 11.15 13.70 13.84
CA ALA A 144 10.68 14.03 12.49
C ALA A 144 9.31 14.70 12.59
N THR A 145 8.97 15.52 11.61
CA THR A 145 7.74 16.31 11.61
C THR A 145 6.99 16.12 10.29
N TYR A 146 5.68 15.90 10.35
CA TYR A 146 4.85 15.64 9.18
C TYR A 146 3.58 16.50 9.21
N ARG A 147 3.29 17.22 8.12
CA ARG A 147 1.94 17.76 7.90
C ARG A 147 1.07 16.70 7.24
N VAL A 148 0.07 16.20 7.96
CA VAL A 148 -0.75 15.04 7.56
C VAL A 148 -2.18 15.15 8.03
N TYR A 149 -3.05 14.28 7.52
CA TYR A 149 -4.33 14.00 8.15
C TYR A 149 -4.09 12.95 9.24
N ARG A 150 -4.08 13.40 10.49
CA ARG A 150 -3.68 12.55 11.61
C ARG A 150 -4.60 11.34 11.76
N PHE A 151 -4.03 10.20 12.09
CA PHE A 151 -4.78 9.01 12.49
C PHE A 151 -5.63 9.33 13.75
N PRO A 152 -6.89 8.83 13.88
CA PRO A 152 -7.55 7.82 13.04
C PRO A 152 -8.43 8.39 11.91
N TYR A 153 -8.27 9.66 11.54
CA TYR A 153 -9.11 10.27 10.50
C TYR A 153 -8.66 9.82 9.11
N GLU A 154 -9.60 9.44 8.27
CA GLU A 154 -9.34 8.81 6.96
C GLU A 154 -9.29 9.79 5.79
N SER A 155 -9.83 11.01 5.94
CA SER A 155 -9.98 11.94 4.82
C SER A 155 -9.90 13.42 5.20
N PRO A 156 -9.55 14.30 4.23
CA PRO A 156 -9.62 15.75 4.38
C PRO A 156 -11.02 16.29 4.70
N ALA A 157 -12.07 15.54 4.37
CA ALA A 157 -13.45 15.91 4.66
C ALA A 157 -13.77 15.82 6.16
N ALA A 158 -13.05 14.97 6.91
CA ALA A 158 -13.27 14.77 8.34
C ALA A 158 -12.50 15.77 9.21
N ILE A 159 -11.29 16.16 8.80
CA ILE A 159 -10.42 17.05 9.57
C ILE A 159 -9.49 17.85 8.66
N ALA A 160 -9.13 19.06 9.09
CA ALA A 160 -8.00 19.77 8.52
C ALA A 160 -6.68 19.05 8.84
N SER A 161 -5.68 19.19 7.96
CA SER A 161 -4.34 18.65 8.24
C SER A 161 -3.71 19.28 9.49
N SER A 162 -2.94 18.48 10.23
CA SER A 162 -2.18 18.89 11.41
C SER A 162 -0.70 18.57 11.24
N VAL A 163 0.13 19.22 12.04
CA VAL A 163 1.56 18.91 12.12
C VAL A 163 1.78 17.93 13.27
N GLU A 164 2.22 16.72 12.94
CA GLU A 164 2.54 15.65 13.88
C GLU A 164 4.06 15.54 14.06
N VAL A 165 4.52 15.48 15.32
CA VAL A 165 5.95 15.38 15.67
C VAL A 165 6.20 14.02 16.30
N SER A 166 7.15 13.26 15.73
CA SER A 166 7.53 11.92 16.19
C SER A 166 6.34 10.99 16.47
N PRO A 167 5.42 10.80 15.50
CA PRO A 167 4.18 10.04 15.67
C PRO A 167 4.37 8.58 16.08
N TRP A 168 5.53 7.96 15.85
CA TRP A 168 5.87 6.63 16.38
C TRP A 168 5.70 6.54 17.90
N ASN A 169 5.84 7.64 18.63
CA ASN A 169 5.62 7.67 20.09
C ASN A 169 4.16 7.33 20.48
N MET A 170 3.20 7.48 19.56
CA MET A 170 1.79 7.14 19.78
C MET A 170 1.56 5.62 19.92
N ALA A 171 2.48 4.79 19.43
CA ALA A 171 2.38 3.33 19.53
C ALA A 171 2.41 2.85 21.00
N GLY A 172 2.92 3.69 21.90
CA GLY A 172 2.91 3.50 23.36
C GLY A 172 4.14 2.76 23.89
N ALA A 173 4.46 3.00 25.16
CA ALA A 173 5.57 2.34 25.84
C ALA A 173 5.37 0.82 25.86
N GLY A 174 6.42 0.08 25.50
CA GLY A 174 6.41 -1.39 25.43
C GLY A 174 5.99 -1.97 24.09
N ASN A 175 5.56 -1.15 23.12
CA ASN A 175 5.43 -1.59 21.73
C ASN A 175 6.81 -1.57 21.06
N SER A 176 7.36 -2.72 20.67
CA SER A 176 8.68 -2.78 20.04
C SER A 176 8.75 -2.04 18.70
N ALA A 177 7.62 -1.68 18.08
CA ALA A 177 7.60 -0.81 16.91
C ALA A 177 8.26 0.56 17.18
N THR A 178 8.17 1.10 18.40
CA THR A 178 8.80 2.39 18.76
C THR A 178 10.33 2.36 18.71
N THR A 179 10.93 1.18 18.60
CA THR A 179 12.39 1.01 18.53
C THR A 179 12.94 0.92 17.10
N LEU A 180 12.05 0.81 16.10
CA LEU A 180 12.43 0.62 14.70
C LEU A 180 12.77 1.97 14.03
N GLY A 181 12.05 3.03 14.41
CA GLY A 181 12.12 4.35 13.76
C GLY A 181 11.59 4.31 12.33
N TRP A 182 10.96 5.40 11.87
CA TRP A 182 10.32 5.40 10.55
C TRP A 182 11.31 5.70 9.40
N HIS A 183 12.43 6.37 9.67
CA HIS A 183 13.40 6.83 8.65
C HIS A 183 14.75 6.10 8.67
N SER A 184 14.76 4.84 9.13
CA SER A 184 15.96 4.02 9.13
C SER A 184 15.62 2.55 8.97
N ASP A 185 16.56 1.78 8.44
CA ASP A 185 16.50 0.31 8.32
C ASP A 185 17.59 -0.39 9.17
N ASN A 186 18.10 0.31 10.21
CA ASN A 186 19.26 -0.08 11.04
C ASN A 186 20.62 -0.04 10.33
N THR A 187 20.66 0.12 9.01
CA THR A 187 21.89 0.19 8.22
C THR A 187 22.13 1.63 7.73
N ASN A 188 21.06 2.26 7.25
CA ASN A 188 21.03 3.59 6.70
C ASN A 188 20.01 4.45 7.45
N ASN A 189 20.21 5.76 7.40
CA ASN A 189 19.19 6.75 7.74
C ASN A 189 18.76 7.44 6.44
N TYR A 190 17.49 7.81 6.37
CA TYR A 190 16.89 8.39 5.18
C TYR A 190 16.32 9.77 5.49
N GLU A 191 16.62 10.74 4.64
CA GLU A 191 16.08 12.11 4.74
C GLU A 191 14.77 12.28 3.95
N VAL A 192 14.18 11.16 3.52
CA VAL A 192 13.07 11.07 2.57
C VAL A 192 11.98 10.14 3.11
N THR A 193 10.83 10.03 2.44
CA THR A 193 9.73 9.10 2.78
C THR A 193 10.09 7.62 2.57
N ARG A 194 11.14 7.16 3.26
CA ARG A 194 11.68 5.80 3.27
C ARG A 194 12.17 5.41 4.67
N GLY A 195 11.98 4.15 5.04
CA GLY A 195 12.71 3.51 6.12
C GLY A 195 12.35 2.03 6.23
N ASN A 196 12.31 1.51 7.46
CA ASN A 196 12.18 0.07 7.68
C ASN A 196 10.85 -0.50 7.16
N ASN A 197 9.74 0.21 7.35
CA ASN A 197 8.40 -0.38 7.16
C ASN A 197 7.88 -0.16 5.73
N VAL A 198 8.24 0.97 5.13
CA VAL A 198 7.68 1.44 3.86
C VAL A 198 8.67 2.33 3.11
N HIS A 199 8.61 2.29 1.78
CA HIS A 199 9.19 3.26 0.87
C HIS A 199 8.06 3.86 0.02
N ALA A 200 7.74 5.13 0.26
CA ALA A 200 6.70 5.85 -0.47
C ALA A 200 7.34 6.68 -1.59
N VAL A 201 6.93 6.41 -2.82
CA VAL A 201 7.38 7.08 -4.04
C VAL A 201 6.19 7.37 -4.94
N ASP A 202 6.33 8.27 -5.90
CA ASP A 202 5.36 8.34 -6.99
C ASP A 202 5.62 7.24 -8.02
N ASP A 203 4.57 6.82 -8.73
CA ASP A 203 4.67 5.94 -9.91
C ASP A 203 3.71 6.41 -10.99
N ARG A 204 3.77 7.72 -11.30
CA ARG A 204 2.79 8.36 -12.19
C ARG A 204 2.77 7.75 -13.59
N ASP A 205 3.89 7.22 -14.07
CA ASP A 205 3.98 6.53 -15.36
C ASP A 205 3.59 5.03 -15.28
N GLY A 206 3.34 4.49 -14.08
CA GLY A 206 2.86 3.13 -13.83
C GLY A 206 3.87 2.04 -14.18
N ASN A 207 5.16 2.38 -14.26
CA ASN A 207 6.20 1.48 -14.72
C ASN A 207 6.67 0.49 -13.64
N ASN A 208 6.22 0.68 -12.39
CA ASN A 208 6.55 -0.13 -11.23
C ASN A 208 8.03 -0.15 -10.82
N ILE A 209 8.82 0.85 -11.24
CA ILE A 209 10.25 0.98 -10.90
C ILE A 209 10.46 2.04 -9.79
N GLY A 210 9.43 2.83 -9.49
CA GLY A 210 9.44 3.89 -8.49
C GLY A 210 9.95 5.22 -9.04
N GLY A 211 9.52 6.31 -8.42
CA GLY A 211 9.79 7.68 -8.86
C GLY A 211 10.39 8.56 -7.78
N ALA A 212 9.95 9.82 -7.76
CA ALA A 212 10.31 10.81 -6.76
C ALA A 212 9.75 10.45 -5.37
N THR A 213 10.46 10.93 -4.36
CA THR A 213 10.11 10.83 -2.96
C THR A 213 9.92 12.23 -2.38
N ALA A 214 9.20 12.37 -1.27
CA ALA A 214 9.23 13.63 -0.53
C ALA A 214 10.55 13.73 0.25
N GLU A 215 11.16 14.91 0.23
CA GLU A 215 12.46 15.22 0.85
C GLU A 215 12.25 16.07 2.11
N GLY A 216 12.53 15.52 3.29
CA GLY A 216 12.45 16.25 4.56
C GLY A 216 13.77 16.90 4.98
N GLY A 217 14.86 16.59 4.25
CA GLY A 217 16.22 17.01 4.57
C GLY A 217 16.72 16.50 5.91
N SER A 218 17.88 17.00 6.34
CA SER A 218 18.53 16.57 7.59
C SER A 218 17.71 16.82 8.87
N ALA A 219 16.74 17.73 8.80
CA ALA A 219 15.80 18.01 9.89
C ALA A 219 14.56 17.11 9.88
N LEU A 220 14.36 16.29 8.84
CA LEU A 220 13.18 15.46 8.63
C LEU A 220 11.87 16.25 8.78
N LEU A 221 11.82 17.40 8.09
CA LEU A 221 10.68 18.30 8.07
C LEU A 221 9.84 18.08 6.81
N PHE A 222 8.81 17.24 6.93
CA PHE A 222 7.84 16.96 5.88
C PHE A 222 6.60 17.84 6.04
N ASP A 223 6.79 19.16 6.06
CA ASP A 223 5.72 20.14 6.18
C ASP A 223 5.29 20.65 4.80
N PHE A 224 4.53 19.81 4.08
CA PHE A 224 4.03 20.11 2.74
C PHE A 224 2.53 20.38 2.75
N PRO A 225 2.06 21.58 2.34
CA PRO A 225 0.64 21.89 2.33
C PRO A 225 -0.10 21.11 1.24
N TYR A 226 -1.31 20.65 1.57
CA TYR A 226 -2.26 20.17 0.58
C TYR A 226 -2.95 21.37 -0.08
N GLY A 227 -2.97 21.40 -1.42
CA GLY A 227 -3.54 22.50 -2.21
C GLY A 227 -5.06 22.53 -2.27
N GLY A 228 -5.76 21.57 -1.64
CA GLY A 228 -7.22 21.43 -1.69
C GLY A 228 -7.70 20.66 -2.93
N ASP A 229 -8.99 20.33 -2.93
CA ASP A 229 -9.62 19.48 -3.96
C ASP A 229 -9.54 20.09 -5.38
N SER A 230 -9.40 21.41 -5.47
CA SER A 230 -9.21 22.09 -6.74
C SER A 230 -7.78 22.07 -7.24
N ALA A 231 -6.77 21.75 -6.42
CA ALA A 231 -5.38 21.77 -6.88
C ALA A 231 -5.08 20.61 -7.84
N GLN A 232 -4.09 20.78 -8.71
CA GLN A 232 -3.63 19.70 -9.56
C GLN A 232 -2.83 18.67 -8.75
N PRO A 233 -3.06 17.35 -8.92
CA PRO A 233 -2.32 16.33 -8.19
C PRO A 233 -0.80 16.45 -8.24
N THR A 234 -0.26 16.91 -9.37
CA THR A 234 1.16 17.21 -9.54
C THR A 234 1.69 18.25 -8.57
N THR A 235 0.87 19.22 -8.14
CA THR A 235 1.34 20.35 -7.32
C THR A 235 1.39 20.03 -5.83
N TYR A 236 0.83 18.91 -5.40
CA TYR A 236 0.86 18.45 -4.00
C TYR A 236 1.43 17.04 -3.83
N LEU A 237 2.26 16.59 -4.76
CA LEU A 237 2.86 15.25 -4.71
C LEU A 237 3.61 14.99 -3.40
N ASN A 238 4.40 15.95 -2.92
CA ASN A 238 5.12 15.81 -1.64
C ASN A 238 4.17 15.66 -0.43
N ALA A 239 3.02 16.36 -0.44
CA ALA A 239 2.02 16.20 0.61
C ALA A 239 1.36 14.82 0.54
N ALA A 240 1.07 14.31 -0.66
CA ALA A 240 0.53 12.96 -0.86
C ALA A 240 1.49 11.87 -0.38
N LEU A 241 2.77 11.96 -0.78
CA LEU A 241 3.83 11.02 -0.36
C LEU A 241 4.04 11.02 1.15
N THR A 242 4.07 12.22 1.75
CA THR A 242 4.18 12.39 3.21
C THR A 242 3.03 11.72 3.94
N ASN A 243 1.79 11.94 3.48
CA ASN A 243 0.61 11.34 4.09
C ASN A 243 0.56 9.82 3.89
N LEU A 244 0.95 9.32 2.70
CA LEU A 244 1.02 7.88 2.39
C LEU A 244 2.04 7.17 3.29
N PHE A 245 3.23 7.76 3.44
CA PHE A 245 4.28 7.28 4.33
C PHE A 245 3.84 7.26 5.80
N TYR A 246 3.22 8.35 6.26
CA TYR A 246 2.67 8.45 7.62
C TYR A 246 1.63 7.37 7.89
N MET A 247 0.63 7.20 7.01
CA MET A 247 -0.43 6.21 7.21
C MET A 247 0.10 4.77 7.20
N ASN A 248 1.03 4.44 6.30
CA ASN A 248 1.65 3.10 6.28
C ASN A 248 2.39 2.80 7.59
N ASN A 249 3.18 3.76 8.11
CA ASN A 249 3.88 3.55 9.37
C ASN A 249 2.93 3.51 10.57
N MET A 250 1.89 4.34 10.62
CA MET A 250 0.86 4.27 11.67
C MET A 250 0.18 2.88 11.67
N MET A 251 -0.18 2.38 10.50
CA MET A 251 -0.78 1.05 10.37
C MET A 251 0.20 -0.04 10.81
N HIS A 252 1.47 0.02 10.39
CA HIS A 252 2.51 -0.88 10.87
C HIS A 252 2.56 -0.90 12.42
N ASP A 253 2.69 0.26 13.05
CA ASP A 253 2.85 0.37 14.50
C ASP A 253 1.61 -0.11 15.28
N VAL A 254 0.41 0.14 14.74
CA VAL A 254 -0.86 -0.37 15.27
C VAL A 254 -0.92 -1.90 15.16
N TRP A 255 -0.64 -2.48 13.98
CA TRP A 255 -0.72 -3.92 13.76
C TRP A 255 0.37 -4.69 14.52
N TYR A 256 1.55 -4.09 14.68
CA TYR A 256 2.63 -4.64 15.51
C TYR A 256 2.14 -4.90 16.95
N LYS A 257 1.38 -3.96 17.52
CA LYS A 257 0.79 -4.10 18.86
C LYS A 257 -0.17 -5.30 18.95
N TYR A 258 -0.84 -5.63 17.86
CA TYR A 258 -1.78 -6.75 17.77
C TYR A 258 -1.13 -8.06 17.30
N GLY A 259 0.20 -8.12 17.25
CA GLY A 259 0.94 -9.36 16.99
C GLY A 259 1.37 -9.56 15.53
N PHE A 260 1.11 -8.60 14.64
CA PHE A 260 1.73 -8.60 13.31
C PHE A 260 3.15 -8.03 13.41
N ASN A 261 4.04 -8.85 13.98
CA ASN A 261 5.46 -8.58 14.19
C ASN A 261 6.32 -9.41 13.22
N GLU A 262 7.65 -9.33 13.36
CA GLU A 262 8.61 -9.99 12.48
C GLU A 262 8.40 -11.50 12.39
N ALA A 263 8.20 -12.19 13.52
CA ALA A 263 7.96 -13.64 13.54
C ALA A 263 6.60 -14.03 12.91
N ASN A 264 5.70 -13.08 12.76
CA ASN A 264 4.37 -13.24 12.19
C ASN A 264 4.25 -12.67 10.77
N GLY A 265 5.38 -12.41 10.11
CA GLY A 265 5.44 -12.02 8.69
C GLY A 265 4.98 -10.59 8.42
N ASN A 266 5.30 -9.66 9.33
CA ASN A 266 5.11 -8.25 9.07
C ASN A 266 6.10 -7.70 8.03
N PHE A 267 5.80 -6.51 7.50
CA PHE A 267 6.57 -5.91 6.41
C PHE A 267 7.68 -5.01 6.94
N GLN A 268 8.93 -5.46 6.84
CA GLN A 268 10.11 -4.75 7.31
C GLN A 268 11.35 -4.98 6.40
N GLN A 269 12.14 -3.93 6.20
CA GLN A 269 13.44 -4.03 5.55
C GLN A 269 14.42 -4.86 6.38
N ASN A 270 14.35 -4.70 7.70
CA ASN A 270 15.19 -5.35 8.69
C ASN A 270 14.33 -5.85 9.85
N ASN A 271 14.48 -7.13 10.19
CA ASN A 271 13.74 -7.76 11.29
C ASN A 271 14.46 -7.66 12.65
N TYR A 272 15.63 -7.02 12.71
CA TYR A 272 16.42 -6.81 13.94
C TYR A 272 16.72 -8.12 14.72
N GLY A 273 16.71 -9.26 14.03
CA GLY A 273 16.87 -10.58 14.63
C GLY A 273 15.68 -11.05 15.49
N ARG A 274 14.48 -10.50 15.27
CA ARG A 274 13.26 -10.78 16.05
C ARG A 274 12.37 -11.89 15.47
N GLY A 275 12.72 -12.45 14.31
CA GLY A 275 11.97 -13.51 13.64
C GLY A 275 11.74 -13.19 12.15
N GLY A 276 10.89 -13.99 11.52
CA GLY A 276 10.49 -13.81 10.12
C GLY A 276 11.54 -14.25 9.11
N VAL A 277 11.17 -14.20 7.83
CA VAL A 277 12.09 -14.46 6.72
C VAL A 277 13.02 -13.26 6.53
N VAL A 278 14.33 -13.49 6.62
CA VAL A 278 15.33 -12.44 6.38
C VAL A 278 15.93 -12.60 4.99
N THR A 279 15.69 -11.62 4.12
CA THR A 279 16.32 -11.53 2.79
C THR A 279 17.14 -10.25 2.69
N PHE A 280 18.07 -10.18 1.74
CA PHE A 280 18.82 -8.95 1.46
C PHE A 280 17.90 -7.79 1.04
N GLN A 281 16.77 -8.11 0.40
CA GLN A 281 15.82 -7.13 -0.09
C GLN A 281 14.86 -6.67 1.00
N GLY A 282 14.64 -7.49 2.04
CA GLY A 282 13.57 -7.33 3.01
C GLY A 282 12.19 -7.33 2.35
N ASP A 283 11.16 -6.96 3.10
CA ASP A 283 9.79 -6.89 2.62
C ASP A 283 9.05 -5.61 3.03
N ALA A 284 9.79 -4.50 3.21
CA ALA A 284 9.19 -3.18 3.35
C ALA A 284 8.22 -2.87 2.20
N VAL A 285 7.05 -2.33 2.53
CA VAL A 285 6.00 -1.99 1.56
C VAL A 285 6.55 -1.01 0.51
N GLN A 286 6.39 -1.33 -0.77
CA GLN A 286 6.54 -0.34 -1.85
C GLN A 286 5.20 0.37 -2.02
N ALA A 287 5.13 1.65 -1.66
CA ALA A 287 3.89 2.41 -1.67
C ALA A 287 3.93 3.48 -2.76
N ASP A 288 3.19 3.25 -3.83
CA ASP A 288 3.18 4.06 -5.03
C ASP A 288 2.03 5.08 -4.97
N ALA A 289 2.37 6.37 -4.98
CA ALA A 289 1.42 7.46 -4.99
C ALA A 289 1.10 7.92 -6.42
N GLN A 290 -0.18 8.24 -6.65
CA GLN A 290 -0.67 8.73 -7.94
C GLN A 290 -0.33 7.77 -9.09
N ASP A 291 -0.35 6.47 -8.81
CA ASP A 291 0.11 5.43 -9.72
C ASP A 291 -0.69 5.47 -11.03
N GLY A 292 0.03 5.46 -12.16
CA GLY A 292 -0.56 5.41 -13.50
C GLY A 292 -1.33 6.67 -13.92
N ALA A 293 -1.16 7.80 -13.22
CA ALA A 293 -1.82 9.07 -13.56
C ALA A 293 -1.44 9.62 -14.95
N GLU A 294 -0.30 9.23 -15.52
CA GLU A 294 0.22 9.66 -16.82
C GLU A 294 -0.01 8.63 -17.94
N LEU A 295 -0.59 7.48 -17.60
CA LEU A 295 -1.00 6.49 -18.60
C LEU A 295 -2.14 7.03 -19.47
N SER A 296 -2.31 6.41 -20.63
CA SER A 296 -3.40 6.73 -21.56
C SER A 296 -4.18 5.46 -21.92
N PRO A 297 -5.34 5.19 -21.26
CA PRO A 297 -5.98 5.98 -20.20
C PRO A 297 -5.28 5.87 -18.83
N PRO A 298 -5.45 6.84 -17.92
CA PRO A 298 -4.86 6.79 -16.58
C PRO A 298 -5.56 5.76 -15.69
N ASN A 299 -4.83 5.22 -14.71
CA ASN A 299 -5.42 4.46 -13.61
C ASN A 299 -6.16 5.42 -12.67
N LEU A 300 -7.44 5.16 -12.41
CA LEU A 300 -8.29 6.04 -11.60
C LEU A 300 -9.27 5.24 -10.74
N ASN A 301 -9.83 5.90 -9.73
CA ASN A 301 -11.00 5.47 -8.95
C ASN A 301 -10.84 4.11 -8.28
N ASN A 302 -9.63 3.82 -7.82
CA ASN A 302 -9.30 2.60 -7.13
C ASN A 302 -8.01 2.78 -6.33
N ALA A 303 -7.67 1.76 -5.56
CA ALA A 303 -6.36 1.52 -5.02
C ALA A 303 -6.17 0.01 -4.92
N ASN A 304 -4.93 -0.48 -4.89
CA ASN A 304 -4.70 -1.90 -4.67
C ASN A 304 -3.53 -2.18 -3.74
N PHE A 305 -3.53 -3.39 -3.16
CA PHE A 305 -2.42 -3.91 -2.40
C PHE A 305 -2.18 -5.37 -2.80
N SER A 306 -0.99 -5.64 -3.32
CA SER A 306 -0.51 -6.97 -3.68
C SER A 306 0.37 -7.50 -2.55
N ILE A 307 -0.18 -8.42 -1.74
CA ILE A 307 0.61 -9.13 -0.73
C ILE A 307 1.54 -10.15 -1.39
N THR A 308 2.68 -10.37 -0.76
CA THR A 308 3.72 -11.30 -1.19
C THR A 308 4.05 -12.26 -0.05
N ALA A 309 4.83 -13.29 -0.34
CA ALA A 309 5.40 -14.12 0.72
C ALA A 309 6.36 -13.29 1.60
N ASP A 310 6.44 -13.64 2.89
CA ASP A 310 7.36 -13.04 3.87
C ASP A 310 8.80 -12.98 3.30
N GLY A 311 9.45 -11.82 3.46
CA GLY A 311 10.78 -11.54 2.93
C GLY A 311 10.82 -11.10 1.46
N THR A 312 9.67 -11.03 0.78
CA THR A 312 9.51 -10.35 -0.53
C THR A 312 8.64 -9.11 -0.36
N ARG A 313 9.04 -8.00 -0.97
CA ARG A 313 8.32 -6.72 -0.85
C ARG A 313 6.91 -6.77 -1.47
N PRO A 314 5.85 -6.44 -0.71
CA PRO A 314 4.54 -6.21 -1.27
C PRO A 314 4.49 -4.84 -1.95
N ARG A 315 3.43 -4.60 -2.73
CA ARG A 315 3.20 -3.34 -3.42
C ARG A 315 1.82 -2.79 -3.13
N MET A 316 1.75 -1.53 -2.73
CA MET A 316 0.55 -0.73 -2.59
C MET A 316 0.53 0.30 -3.72
N GLN A 317 -0.57 0.42 -4.45
CA GLN A 317 -0.74 1.39 -5.52
C GLN A 317 -1.97 2.25 -5.24
N MET A 318 -1.76 3.55 -5.00
CA MET A 318 -2.81 4.52 -4.73
C MET A 318 -3.09 5.33 -5.99
N TYR A 319 -4.30 5.23 -6.55
CA TYR A 319 -4.67 5.99 -7.75
C TYR A 319 -5.30 7.34 -7.41
N LEU A 320 -5.38 8.18 -8.43
CA LEU A 320 -6.20 9.39 -8.37
C LEU A 320 -7.67 9.02 -8.52
N PHE A 321 -8.53 9.85 -7.96
CA PHE A 321 -9.97 9.76 -8.17
C PHE A 321 -10.41 10.88 -9.09
N ASP A 322 -11.24 10.58 -10.09
CA ASP A 322 -11.95 11.61 -10.81
C ASP A 322 -13.18 12.07 -10.00
N GLY A 323 -13.48 13.34 -10.12
CA GLY A 323 -14.65 13.96 -9.52
C GLY A 323 -15.52 14.59 -10.60
N THR A 324 -16.73 14.97 -10.23
CA THR A 324 -17.53 15.84 -11.11
C THR A 324 -16.82 17.19 -11.21
N PRO A 325 -16.39 17.62 -12.41
CA PRO A 325 -15.73 18.91 -12.54
C PRO A 325 -16.70 20.01 -12.14
N SER A 326 -16.18 21.10 -11.58
CA SER A 326 -16.96 22.27 -11.21
C SER A 326 -16.25 23.54 -11.65
N PHE A 327 -17.00 24.63 -11.78
CA PHE A 327 -16.45 25.97 -11.94
C PHE A 327 -17.08 26.90 -10.91
N VAL A 328 -16.31 27.90 -10.48
CA VAL A 328 -16.75 28.89 -9.49
C VAL A 328 -16.87 30.24 -10.18
N ILE A 329 -18.05 30.84 -10.14
CA ILE A 329 -18.26 32.22 -10.53
C ILE A 329 -18.05 33.10 -9.29
N ASN A 330 -17.03 33.96 -9.33
CA ASN A 330 -16.75 34.90 -8.23
C ASN A 330 -17.58 36.19 -8.34
N SER A 331 -17.94 36.61 -9.56
CA SER A 331 -18.71 37.82 -9.83
C SER A 331 -19.40 37.78 -11.21
N PRO A 332 -20.50 38.51 -11.44
CA PRO A 332 -21.21 39.37 -10.48
C PRO A 332 -21.98 38.56 -9.43
N ALA A 333 -22.23 39.18 -8.26
CA ALA A 333 -22.82 38.51 -7.10
C ALA A 333 -24.16 37.80 -7.38
N GLY A 334 -24.94 38.26 -8.36
CA GLY A 334 -26.22 37.67 -8.74
C GLY A 334 -26.13 36.26 -9.36
N ILE A 335 -24.95 35.87 -9.85
CA ILE A 335 -24.67 34.52 -10.38
C ILE A 335 -23.41 33.91 -9.74
N ALA A 336 -22.94 34.47 -8.62
CA ALA A 336 -21.78 33.93 -7.93
C ALA A 336 -22.14 32.58 -7.28
N GLY A 337 -21.25 31.60 -7.39
CA GLY A 337 -21.47 30.26 -6.86
C GLY A 337 -20.65 29.18 -7.56
N THR A 338 -20.69 27.98 -7.00
CA THR A 338 -20.10 26.78 -7.59
C THR A 338 -21.13 26.06 -8.44
N TYR A 339 -20.78 25.75 -9.67
CA TYR A 339 -21.66 25.09 -10.63
C TYR A 339 -21.01 23.79 -11.13
N PRO A 340 -21.79 22.71 -11.31
CA PRO A 340 -21.27 21.51 -11.95
C PRO A 340 -20.91 21.83 -13.40
N ALA A 341 -19.79 21.28 -13.85
CA ALA A 341 -19.33 21.36 -15.23
C ALA A 341 -19.35 19.98 -15.88
N GLY A 342 -19.55 19.96 -17.19
CA GLY A 342 -19.32 18.79 -18.03
C GLY A 342 -18.05 18.99 -18.84
N GLU A 343 -17.15 18.01 -18.82
CA GLU A 343 -15.99 18.03 -19.71
C GLU A 343 -16.44 17.89 -21.16
N SER A 344 -15.92 18.77 -22.02
CA SER A 344 -16.25 18.75 -23.44
C SER A 344 -15.75 17.46 -24.11
N SER A 345 -16.57 16.87 -24.97
CA SER A 345 -16.15 15.77 -25.86
C SER A 345 -15.41 16.26 -27.10
N LEU A 346 -15.27 17.58 -27.29
CA LEU A 346 -14.67 18.18 -28.50
C LEU A 346 -13.15 18.01 -28.55
N SER A 347 -12.46 18.00 -27.40
CA SER A 347 -11.00 17.83 -27.35
C SER A 347 -10.54 17.27 -26.02
N THR A 348 -9.68 16.25 -26.06
CA THR A 348 -9.01 15.72 -24.87
C THR A 348 -7.96 16.71 -24.33
N ALA A 349 -7.38 17.57 -25.17
CA ALA A 349 -6.35 18.53 -24.77
C ALA A 349 -6.89 19.69 -23.89
N ASN A 350 -8.20 19.90 -23.86
CA ASN A 350 -8.83 20.97 -23.09
C ASN A 350 -9.54 20.49 -21.83
N LYS A 351 -9.38 19.20 -21.47
CA LYS A 351 -9.94 18.69 -20.23
C LYS A 351 -9.23 19.30 -19.03
N LEU A 352 -9.97 19.69 -17.98
CA LEU A 352 -9.41 20.25 -16.74
C LEU A 352 -8.42 19.29 -16.09
N ARG A 353 -8.62 17.97 -16.23
CA ARG A 353 -7.64 16.97 -15.76
C ARG A 353 -6.24 17.11 -16.38
N ASN A 354 -6.15 17.69 -17.58
CA ASN A 354 -4.88 17.86 -18.32
C ASN A 354 -4.32 19.27 -18.18
N ARG A 355 -5.19 20.27 -18.07
CA ARG A 355 -4.84 21.70 -18.04
C ARG A 355 -4.76 22.27 -16.62
N GLY A 356 -5.38 21.58 -15.67
CA GLY A 356 -5.72 22.10 -14.37
C GLY A 356 -6.87 23.10 -14.33
N PRO A 357 -7.21 23.60 -13.14
CA PRO A 357 -8.19 24.66 -12.98
C PRO A 357 -7.71 25.90 -13.73
N ILE A 358 -8.62 26.54 -14.44
CA ILE A 358 -8.36 27.79 -15.13
C ILE A 358 -9.24 28.86 -14.48
N THR A 359 -8.64 30.01 -14.19
CA THR A 359 -9.36 31.21 -13.74
C THR A 359 -9.18 32.29 -14.80
N GLY A 360 -10.27 32.97 -15.15
CA GLY A 360 -10.25 34.06 -16.11
C GLY A 360 -11.54 34.87 -16.04
N GLU A 361 -11.53 36.06 -16.64
CA GLU A 361 -12.77 36.79 -16.92
C GLU A 361 -13.50 36.08 -18.07
N VAL A 362 -14.77 35.76 -17.84
CA VAL A 362 -15.63 35.07 -18.82
C VAL A 362 -16.38 36.08 -19.66
#